data_AF-A0AA36C6V1-F1
#
_entry.id   AF-A0AA36C6V1-F1
#
_cell.length_a   1.000
_cell.length_b   1.000
_cell.length_c   1.000
_cell.angle_alpha   90.00
_cell.angle_beta   90.00
_cell.angle_gamma   90.00
#
_symmetry.space_group_name_H-M   'P 1'
#
loop_
_entity.id
_entity.type
_entity.pdbx_description
1 polymer ?
#
loop_
_entity_poly.entity_id
_entity_poly.type
_entity_poly.pdbx_seq_one_letter_code
_entity_poly.pdbx_strand_id
1 'polypeptide(L)'
;MGKNRLARWVLCVGLLILLYLLLRSGGNAETEPCHQALLSLNMTAVGLVIVDPVFLSEFHRNCHAIPRYPLMTMIAKDSGHTVTRELLKLFRVLPYTENDAEDFIQVQDNRTFRLLPKSIIYHQIGSVKLPANIPQFLEFWHRSREIECKNVLQRDESETNRTYPLEAIEALADIRDIIINYGAYPFLQGGTLL
;
A
#
# COMPACT_ATOMS: atom_id res chain seq x y z
N MET A 1 46.90 -35.27 -14.40
CA MET A 1 45.62 -34.65 -14.83
C MET A 1 44.92 -34.08 -13.61
N GLY A 2 44.87 -32.76 -13.40
CA GLY A 2 44.24 -32.22 -12.18
C GLY A 2 44.24 -30.69 -12.03
N LYS A 3 45.19 -29.98 -12.64
CA LYS A 3 45.31 -28.52 -12.49
C LYS A 3 44.25 -27.68 -13.26
N ASN A 4 43.59 -28.25 -14.28
CA ASN A 4 42.65 -27.48 -15.14
C ASN A 4 41.20 -27.43 -14.63
N ARG A 5 40.83 -28.20 -13.59
CA ARG A 5 39.47 -28.15 -13.03
C ARG A 5 39.29 -27.00 -12.05
N LEU A 6 40.30 -26.70 -11.22
CA LEU A 6 40.22 -25.62 -10.23
C LEU A 6 40.07 -24.23 -10.89
N ALA A 7 40.81 -23.99 -11.98
CA ALA A 7 40.76 -22.73 -12.73
C ALA A 7 39.37 -22.45 -13.34
N ARG A 8 38.66 -23.49 -13.79
CA ARG A 8 37.30 -23.35 -14.34
C ARG A 8 36.27 -22.98 -13.27
N TRP A 9 36.40 -23.52 -12.06
CA TRP A 9 35.51 -23.18 -10.94
C TRP A 9 35.71 -21.73 -10.47
N VAL A 10 36.96 -21.28 -10.37
CA VAL A 10 37.26 -19.88 -9.98
C VAL A 10 36.76 -18.89 -11.03
N LEU A 11 36.89 -19.22 -12.32
CA LEU A 11 36.34 -18.41 -13.42
C LEU A 11 34.80 -18.35 -13.38
N CYS A 12 34.11 -19.47 -13.14
CA CYS A 12 32.64 -19.48 -13.04
C CYS A 12 32.12 -18.69 -11.83
N VAL A 13 32.73 -18.86 -10.65
CA VAL A 13 32.32 -18.13 -9.45
C VAL A 13 32.63 -16.64 -9.60
N GLY A 14 33.78 -16.29 -10.18
CA GLY A 14 34.12 -14.90 -10.50
C GLY A 14 33.13 -14.27 -11.48
N LEU A 15 32.73 -14.99 -12.54
CA LEU A 15 31.73 -14.52 -13.51
C LEU A 15 30.35 -14.34 -12.88
N LEU A 16 29.93 -15.26 -11.99
CA LEU A 16 28.64 -15.15 -11.29
C LEU A 16 28.62 -13.97 -10.31
N ILE A 17 29.72 -13.72 -9.59
CA ILE A 17 29.85 -12.56 -8.70
C ILE A 17 29.86 -11.27 -9.54
N LEU A 18 30.57 -11.25 -10.68
CA LEU A 18 30.60 -10.09 -11.56
C LEU A 18 29.22 -9.82 -12.19
N LEU A 19 28.50 -10.86 -12.62
CA LEU A 19 27.11 -10.76 -13.10
C LEU A 19 26.19 -10.27 -11.99
N TYR A 20 26.34 -10.78 -10.77
CA TYR A 20 25.54 -10.33 -9.61
C TYR A 20 25.82 -8.86 -9.28
N LEU A 21 27.08 -8.41 -9.32
CA LEU A 21 27.45 -7.02 -9.10
C LEU A 21 27.00 -6.10 -10.23
N LEU A 22 27.08 -6.54 -11.49
CA LEU A 22 26.59 -5.79 -12.65
C LEU A 22 25.06 -5.70 -12.65
N LEU A 23 24.35 -6.77 -12.29
CA LEU A 23 22.89 -6.76 -12.10
C LEU A 23 22.47 -5.86 -10.92
N ARG A 24 23.28 -5.79 -9.86
CA ARG A 24 23.01 -4.95 -8.69
C ARG A 24 23.33 -3.47 -8.92
N SER A 25 24.20 -3.13 -9.87
CA SER A 25 24.61 -1.76 -10.17
C SER A 25 23.62 -0.97 -11.04
N GLY A 26 22.58 -1.61 -11.58
CA GLY A 26 21.63 -0.97 -12.51
C GLY A 26 20.48 -0.18 -11.87
N GLY A 27 20.36 -0.12 -10.54
CA GLY A 27 19.11 0.31 -9.88
C GLY A 27 19.05 1.72 -9.27
N ASN A 28 20.14 2.48 -9.20
CA ASN A 28 20.20 3.62 -8.25
C ASN A 28 20.40 5.02 -8.87
N ALA A 29 20.33 5.17 -10.20
CA ALA A 29 20.49 6.48 -10.84
C ALA A 29 19.15 7.18 -11.20
N GLU A 30 18.02 6.45 -11.22
CA GLU A 30 16.69 7.01 -11.58
C GLU A 30 15.88 7.52 -10.37
N THR A 31 16.34 7.30 -9.14
CA THR A 31 15.58 7.63 -7.93
C THR A 31 15.67 9.09 -7.48
N GLU A 32 16.74 9.82 -7.83
CA GLU A 32 16.92 11.22 -7.41
C GLU A 32 15.86 12.21 -7.92
N PRO A 33 15.52 12.27 -9.23
CA PRO A 33 14.62 13.30 -9.74
C PRO A 33 13.20 13.14 -9.22
N CYS A 34 12.74 11.89 -9.05
CA CYS A 34 11.39 11.60 -8.56
C CYS A 34 11.28 11.81 -7.04
N HIS A 35 12.37 11.59 -6.30
CA HIS A 35 12.47 11.98 -4.90
C HIS A 35 12.40 13.51 -4.73
N GLN A 36 13.11 14.28 -5.55
CA GLN A 36 13.04 15.76 -5.52
C GLN A 36 11.65 16.30 -5.85
N ALA A 37 10.99 15.70 -6.83
CA ALA A 37 9.62 15.99 -7.21
C ALA A 37 8.65 15.85 -6.02
N LEU A 38 8.80 14.80 -5.21
CA LEU A 38 7.99 14.59 -4.00
C LEU A 38 8.42 15.46 -2.82
N LEU A 39 9.70 15.80 -2.71
CA LEU A 39 10.17 16.77 -1.72
C LEU A 39 9.58 18.17 -1.93
N SER A 40 9.19 18.54 -3.15
CA SER A 40 8.46 19.80 -3.36
C SER A 40 7.05 19.81 -2.75
N LEU A 41 6.49 18.64 -2.43
CA LEU A 41 5.22 18.49 -1.72
C LEU A 41 5.40 18.47 -0.19
N ASN A 42 6.65 18.51 0.29
CA ASN A 42 6.98 18.52 1.71
C ASN A 42 6.60 19.87 2.34
N MET A 43 5.39 19.95 2.88
CA MET A 43 4.83 21.21 3.35
C MET A 43 4.51 21.24 4.85
N THR A 44 4.52 20.11 5.57
CA THR A 44 4.06 20.07 6.98
C THR A 44 4.72 18.98 7.84
N ALA A 45 4.54 19.05 9.16
CA ALA A 45 4.98 18.02 10.11
C ALA A 45 4.03 16.80 10.19
N VAL A 46 2.95 16.78 9.42
CA VAL A 46 1.92 15.74 9.45
C VAL A 46 2.23 14.71 8.37
N GLY A 47 2.25 13.42 8.73
CA GLY A 47 2.43 12.33 7.78
C GLY A 47 1.21 12.19 6.86
N LEU A 48 1.27 12.79 5.67
CA LEU A 48 0.23 12.71 4.65
C LEU A 48 0.46 11.49 3.77
N VAL A 49 -0.56 10.67 3.52
CA VAL A 49 -0.44 9.56 2.58
C VAL A 49 -1.14 9.93 1.28
N ILE A 50 -0.46 9.82 0.15
CA ILE A 50 -1.09 10.05 -1.16
C ILE A 50 -1.93 8.82 -1.52
N VAL A 51 -3.21 9.05 -1.84
CA VAL A 51 -4.16 7.99 -2.20
C VAL A 51 -4.82 8.20 -3.56
N ASP A 52 -4.51 9.32 -4.22
CA ASP A 52 -5.12 9.70 -5.48
C ASP A 52 -4.81 8.69 -6.59
N PRO A 53 -5.82 7.98 -7.15
CA PRO A 53 -5.56 6.92 -8.11
C PRO A 53 -4.94 7.40 -9.42
N VAL A 54 -5.31 8.60 -9.85
CA VAL A 54 -4.83 9.18 -11.11
C VAL A 54 -3.36 9.56 -10.94
N PHE A 55 -3.04 10.30 -9.87
CA PHE A 55 -1.67 10.66 -9.55
C PHE A 55 -0.79 9.42 -9.39
N LEU A 56 -1.22 8.43 -8.59
CA LEU A 56 -0.41 7.24 -8.33
C LEU A 56 -0.16 6.43 -9.61
N SER A 57 -1.19 6.25 -10.45
CA SER A 57 -1.06 5.55 -11.73
C SER A 57 -0.09 6.26 -12.68
N GLU A 58 -0.17 7.59 -12.77
CA GLU A 58 0.74 8.39 -13.59
C GLU A 58 2.16 8.42 -13.03
N PHE A 59 2.31 8.63 -11.72
CA PHE A 59 3.60 8.60 -11.04
C PHE A 59 4.31 7.25 -11.22
N HIS A 60 3.56 6.14 -11.16
CA HIS A 60 4.10 4.82 -11.41
C HIS A 60 4.57 4.62 -12.86
N ARG A 61 3.85 5.19 -13.84
CA ARG A 61 4.21 5.10 -15.26
C ARG A 61 5.38 6.01 -15.63
N ASN A 62 5.38 7.22 -15.10
CA ASN A 62 6.39 8.24 -15.37
C ASN A 62 6.43 9.25 -14.22
N CYS A 63 7.34 9.04 -13.27
CA CYS A 63 7.46 9.90 -12.10
C CYS A 63 7.97 11.32 -12.41
N HIS A 64 8.47 11.59 -13.63
CA HIS A 64 8.82 12.95 -14.07
C HIS A 64 7.60 13.75 -14.54
N ALA A 65 6.55 13.07 -14.99
CA ALA A 65 5.33 13.69 -15.46
C ALA A 65 4.34 13.87 -14.30
N ILE A 66 4.76 14.51 -13.20
CA ILE A 66 3.83 14.82 -12.11
C ILE A 66 2.71 15.66 -12.72
N PRO A 67 1.46 15.16 -12.65
CA PRO A 67 0.39 15.92 -13.18
C PRO A 67 0.17 17.19 -12.38
N ARG A 68 0.03 18.31 -13.10
CA ARG A 68 -0.46 19.56 -12.55
C ARG A 68 -2.00 19.52 -12.50
N TYR A 69 -2.55 18.56 -11.75
CA TYR A 69 -3.99 18.49 -11.54
C TYR A 69 -4.43 19.50 -10.47
N PRO A 70 -5.65 20.05 -10.57
CA PRO A 70 -6.08 21.09 -9.66
C PRO A 70 -6.32 20.60 -8.22
N LEU A 71 -6.50 19.30 -7.97
CA LEU A 71 -6.68 18.74 -6.62
C LEU A 71 -6.21 17.28 -6.56
N MET A 72 -5.17 16.99 -5.77
CA MET A 72 -4.75 15.61 -5.45
C MET A 72 -5.40 15.16 -4.13
N THR A 73 -5.85 13.91 -4.07
CA THR A 73 -6.41 13.31 -2.84
C THR A 73 -5.34 12.70 -1.95
N MET A 74 -5.34 13.09 -0.66
CA MET A 74 -4.47 12.55 0.38
C MET A 74 -5.30 12.12 1.58
N ILE A 75 -4.75 11.22 2.41
CA ILE A 75 -5.31 10.89 3.73
C ILE A 75 -4.40 11.40 4.84
N ALA A 76 -4.99 11.81 5.96
CA ALA A 76 -4.29 12.27 7.16
C ALA A 76 -4.95 11.69 8.41
N LYS A 77 -4.14 11.38 9.44
CA LYS A 77 -4.65 10.86 10.70
C LYS A 77 -5.53 11.91 11.37
N ASP A 78 -6.75 11.54 11.72
CA ASP A 78 -7.67 12.37 12.49
C ASP A 78 -7.11 12.51 13.92
N SER A 79 -6.33 13.55 14.12
CA SER A 79 -5.54 13.79 15.33
C SER A 79 -5.82 15.17 15.92
N GLY A 80 -6.87 15.85 15.44
CA GLY A 80 -7.18 17.23 15.80
C GLY A 80 -6.16 18.27 15.30
N HIS A 81 -5.08 17.84 14.65
CA HIS A 81 -4.14 18.74 13.98
C HIS A 81 -4.80 19.32 12.74
N THR A 82 -4.97 20.64 12.76
CA THR A 82 -5.47 21.42 11.63
C THR A 82 -4.49 21.31 10.47
N VAL A 83 -4.85 20.48 9.48
CA VAL A 83 -4.34 20.63 8.11
C VAL A 83 -4.43 22.11 7.77
N THR A 84 -3.32 22.72 7.38
CA THR A 84 -3.26 24.16 7.10
C THR A 84 -4.27 24.50 6.00
N ARG A 85 -4.90 25.69 6.10
CA ARG A 85 -5.91 26.12 5.11
C ARG A 85 -5.34 26.18 3.70
N GLU A 86 -4.04 26.39 3.59
CA GLU A 86 -3.26 26.41 2.35
C GLU A 86 -3.21 25.03 1.70
N LEU A 87 -3.03 23.96 2.47
CA LEU A 87 -3.06 22.59 1.95
C LEU A 87 -4.46 22.22 1.45
N LEU A 88 -5.51 22.61 2.15
CA LEU A 88 -6.90 22.35 1.74
C LEU A 88 -7.30 23.06 0.43
N LYS A 89 -6.53 24.07 -0.01
CA LYS A 89 -6.72 24.72 -1.33
C LYS A 89 -6.09 23.93 -2.48
N LEU A 90 -5.07 23.13 -2.20
CA LEU A 90 -4.29 22.39 -3.19
C LEU A 90 -4.64 20.89 -3.21
N PHE A 91 -5.14 20.38 -2.09
CA PHE A 91 -5.36 18.97 -1.86
C PHE A 91 -6.72 18.70 -1.22
N ARG A 92 -7.34 17.61 -1.64
CA ARG A 92 -8.47 17.02 -0.93
C ARG A 92 -7.90 16.10 0.15
N VAL A 93 -7.94 16.54 1.40
CA VAL A 93 -7.48 15.72 2.53
C VAL A 93 -8.66 15.00 3.16
N LEU A 94 -8.58 13.69 3.23
CA LEU A 94 -9.54 12.80 3.86
C LEU A 94 -9.02 12.40 5.25
N PRO A 95 -9.79 12.61 6.32
CA PRO A 95 -9.38 12.15 7.63
C PRO A 95 -9.49 10.62 7.71
N TYR A 96 -8.58 10.00 8.46
CA TYR A 96 -8.67 8.58 8.81
C TYR A 96 -8.52 8.37 10.31
N THR A 97 -9.26 7.40 10.84
CA THR A 97 -9.15 6.91 12.21
C THR A 97 -8.40 5.59 12.22
N GLU A 98 -7.73 5.32 13.34
CA GLU A 98 -6.92 4.12 13.55
C GLU A 98 -7.23 3.56 14.93
N ASN A 99 -7.71 2.32 14.98
CA ASN A 99 -7.98 1.58 16.21
C ASN A 99 -6.95 0.45 16.35
N ASP A 100 -6.20 0.39 17.45
CA ASP A 100 -5.14 -0.61 17.64
C ASP A 100 -5.64 -2.06 17.66
N ALA A 101 -6.93 -2.27 17.95
CA ALA A 101 -7.56 -3.59 17.93
C ALA A 101 -7.90 -4.09 16.50
N GLU A 102 -7.89 -3.19 15.51
CA GLU A 102 -8.27 -3.50 14.13
C GLU A 102 -7.02 -3.60 13.24
N ASP A 103 -7.11 -4.40 12.19
CA ASP A 103 -6.06 -4.60 11.18
C ASP A 103 -6.20 -3.64 9.98
N PHE A 104 -7.15 -2.71 10.04
CA PHE A 104 -7.39 -1.69 9.03
C PHE A 104 -7.41 -0.27 9.63
N ILE A 105 -7.25 0.72 8.75
CA ILE A 105 -7.59 2.12 9.01
C ILE A 105 -8.91 2.45 8.32
N GLN A 106 -9.71 3.30 8.95
CA GLN A 106 -10.99 3.75 8.42
C GLN A 106 -10.85 5.18 7.91
N VAL A 107 -10.97 5.36 6.60
CA VAL A 107 -10.89 6.66 5.93
C VAL A 107 -12.30 7.18 5.68
N GLN A 108 -12.58 8.41 6.08
CA GLN A 108 -13.86 9.06 5.83
C GLN A 108 -13.86 9.73 4.44
N ASP A 109 -14.70 9.22 3.54
CA ASP A 109 -14.89 9.75 2.18
C ASP A 109 -16.35 10.22 2.02
N ASN A 110 -16.58 11.51 2.29
CA ASN A 110 -17.91 12.13 2.34
C ASN A 110 -18.87 11.42 3.31
N ARG A 111 -19.86 10.67 2.77
CA ARG A 111 -20.88 9.92 3.53
C ARG A 111 -20.61 8.42 3.57
N THR A 112 -19.44 8.00 3.10
CA THR A 112 -19.01 6.60 3.05
C THR A 112 -17.68 6.44 3.75
N PHE A 113 -17.37 5.23 4.18
CA PHE A 113 -16.06 4.90 4.71
C PHE A 113 -15.30 4.02 3.73
N ARG A 114 -13.98 4.07 3.85
CA ARG A 114 -13.07 3.17 3.16
C ARG A 114 -12.21 2.46 4.19
N LEU A 115 -12.08 1.15 4.07
CA LEU A 115 -11.24 0.33 4.93
C LEU A 115 -9.95 -0.02 4.19
N LEU A 116 -8.81 0.39 4.73
CA LEU A 116 -7.50 0.08 4.16
C LEU A 116 -6.68 -0.75 5.15
N PRO A 117 -6.10 -1.89 4.74
CA PRO A 117 -5.25 -2.68 5.64
C PRO A 117 -4.05 -1.89 6.16
N LYS A 118 -3.72 -2.08 7.44
CA LYS A 118 -2.50 -1.52 8.07
C LYS A 118 -1.21 -2.15 7.55
N SER A 119 -1.29 -3.35 6.98
CA SER A 119 -0.16 -4.10 6.43
C SER A 119 0.41 -3.47 5.14
N ILE A 120 -0.23 -2.46 4.57
CA ILE A 120 0.29 -1.73 3.40
C ILE A 120 1.59 -1.02 3.80
N ILE A 121 2.66 -1.32 3.06
CA ILE A 121 3.97 -0.70 3.25
C ILE A 121 4.00 0.64 2.52
N TYR A 122 4.48 1.67 3.21
CA TYR A 122 4.66 3.01 2.66
C TYR A 122 6.13 3.44 2.68
N HIS A 123 6.58 4.09 1.61
CA HIS A 123 7.82 4.86 1.58
C HIS A 123 7.54 6.29 2.03
N GLN A 124 8.31 6.76 3.02
CA GLN A 124 8.22 8.13 3.49
C GLN A 124 9.28 9.00 2.81
N ILE A 125 8.83 10.09 2.20
CA ILE A 125 9.67 11.11 1.55
C ILE A 125 9.24 12.47 2.14
N GLY A 126 10.06 13.01 3.04
CA GLY A 126 9.69 14.19 3.82
C GLY A 126 8.44 13.91 4.68
N SER A 127 7.43 14.76 4.53
CA SER A 127 6.12 14.64 5.20
C SER A 127 5.13 13.74 4.47
N VAL A 128 5.48 13.23 3.30
CA VAL A 128 4.57 12.50 2.43
C VAL A 128 4.92 11.01 2.44
N LYS A 129 3.90 10.17 2.50
CA LYS A 129 3.98 8.72 2.40
C LYS A 129 3.37 8.27 1.08
N LEU A 130 4.10 7.43 0.35
CA LEU A 130 3.62 6.78 -0.86
C LEU A 130 3.55 5.26 -0.66
N PRO A 131 2.55 4.57 -1.20
CA PRO A 131 2.53 3.12 -1.18
C PRO A 131 3.76 2.54 -1.89
N ALA A 132 4.42 1.55 -1.28
CA ALA A 132 5.59 0.89 -1.87
C ALA A 132 5.24 0.11 -3.14
N ASN A 133 4.07 -0.53 -3.15
CA ASN A 133 3.51 -1.21 -4.31
C ASN A 133 2.27 -0.46 -4.81
N ILE A 134 2.46 0.48 -5.74
CA ILE A 134 1.39 1.33 -6.26
C ILE A 134 0.27 0.51 -6.94
N PRO A 135 0.54 -0.42 -7.88
CA PRO A 135 -0.51 -1.22 -8.50
C PRO A 135 -1.38 -1.98 -7.49
N GLN A 136 -0.76 -2.62 -6.49
CA GLN A 136 -1.47 -3.35 -5.45
C GLN A 136 -2.31 -2.40 -4.58
N PHE A 137 -1.77 -1.24 -4.21
CA PHE A 137 -2.50 -0.23 -3.46
C PHE A 137 -3.74 0.28 -4.21
N LEU A 138 -3.64 0.48 -5.53
CA LEU A 138 -4.78 0.93 -6.35
C LEU A 138 -5.94 -0.06 -6.32
N GLU A 139 -5.65 -1.37 -6.32
CA GLU A 139 -6.68 -2.41 -6.16
C GLU A 139 -7.33 -2.37 -4.77
N PHE A 140 -6.52 -2.22 -3.70
CA PHE A 140 -7.04 -1.98 -2.34
C PHE A 140 -7.94 -0.75 -2.30
N TRP A 141 -7.50 0.37 -2.86
CA TRP A 141 -8.25 1.61 -2.87
C TRP A 141 -9.56 1.50 -3.66
N HIS A 142 -9.56 0.79 -4.79
CA HIS A 142 -10.75 0.57 -5.60
C HIS A 142 -11.85 -0.17 -4.82
N ARG A 143 -11.45 -1.17 -4.02
CA ARG A 143 -12.36 -2.08 -3.30
C ARG A 143 -12.58 -1.72 -1.82
N SER A 144 -11.89 -0.72 -1.31
CA SER A 144 -11.96 -0.32 0.11
C SER A 144 -13.29 0.26 0.54
N ARG A 145 -14.14 0.69 -0.40
CA ARG A 145 -15.42 1.34 -0.08
C ARG A 145 -16.30 0.37 0.69
N GLU A 146 -16.63 0.75 1.92
CA GLU A 146 -17.59 0.03 2.74
C GLU A 146 -18.96 0.05 2.05
N ILE A 147 -19.55 -1.13 1.94
CA ILE A 147 -20.89 -1.31 1.41
C ILE A 147 -21.75 -1.69 2.60
N GLU A 148 -22.71 -0.83 2.93
CA GLU A 148 -23.72 -1.15 3.93
C GLU A 148 -24.49 -2.37 3.43
N CYS A 149 -24.26 -3.51 4.08
CA CYS A 149 -25.00 -4.73 3.81
C CYS A 149 -26.41 -4.53 4.34
N LYS A 150 -27.31 -3.95 3.52
CA LYS A 150 -28.75 -3.94 3.80
C LYS A 150 -29.12 -5.36 4.20
N ASN A 151 -29.74 -5.54 5.38
CA ASN A 151 -30.31 -6.73 6.05
C ASN A 151 -30.81 -7.91 5.15
N VAL A 152 -30.06 -8.34 4.14
CA VAL A 152 -30.36 -9.44 3.23
C VAL A 152 -29.96 -10.76 3.88
N LEU A 153 -29.07 -10.69 4.88
CA LEU A 153 -28.65 -11.79 5.73
C LEU A 153 -29.23 -11.61 7.14
N GLN A 154 -30.56 -11.48 7.28
CA GLN A 154 -31.17 -11.94 8.53
C GLN A 154 -31.01 -13.46 8.56
N ARG A 155 -29.83 -13.92 9.00
CA ARG A 155 -29.64 -15.31 9.39
C ARG A 155 -30.56 -15.53 10.59
N ASP A 156 -31.43 -16.51 10.44
CA ASP A 156 -32.34 -16.95 11.50
C ASP A 156 -31.47 -17.27 12.74
N GLU A 157 -31.63 -16.51 13.82
CA GLU A 157 -30.85 -16.66 15.07
C GLU A 157 -31.03 -18.05 15.71
N SER A 158 -31.97 -18.86 15.18
CA SER A 158 -32.17 -20.26 15.55
C SER A 158 -31.04 -21.21 15.10
N GLU A 159 -30.21 -20.86 14.11
CA GLU A 159 -28.92 -21.54 13.85
C GLU A 159 -27.84 -21.02 14.83
N THR A 160 -28.06 -21.30 16.11
CA THR A 160 -27.07 -21.04 17.16
C THR A 160 -25.77 -21.82 16.90
N ASN A 161 -24.64 -21.12 16.95
CA ASN A 161 -23.27 -21.66 16.96
C ASN A 161 -22.70 -22.23 15.64
N ARG A 162 -22.57 -21.41 14.61
CA ARG A 162 -21.36 -21.51 13.75
C ARG A 162 -20.28 -20.59 14.27
N THR A 163 -19.77 -20.92 15.45
CA THR A 163 -18.59 -20.26 16.00
C THR A 163 -17.39 -20.84 15.25
N TYR A 164 -16.79 -20.06 14.36
CA TYR A 164 -15.50 -20.44 13.81
C TYR A 164 -14.47 -20.39 14.94
N PRO A 165 -13.63 -21.42 15.10
CA PRO A 165 -12.57 -21.37 16.09
C PRO A 165 -11.67 -20.16 15.79
N LEU A 166 -11.29 -19.42 16.84
CA LEU A 166 -10.47 -18.22 16.71
C LEU A 166 -9.18 -18.53 15.94
N GLU A 167 -8.62 -19.72 16.17
CA GLU A 167 -7.42 -20.21 15.49
C GLU A 167 -7.59 -20.27 13.97
N ALA A 168 -8.79 -20.58 13.47
CA ALA A 168 -9.05 -20.60 12.03
C ALA A 168 -9.14 -19.19 11.44
N ILE A 169 -9.70 -18.24 12.20
CA ILE A 169 -9.76 -16.83 11.79
C ILE A 169 -8.35 -16.24 11.74
N GLU A 170 -7.56 -16.48 12.78
CA GLU A 170 -6.16 -16.05 12.87
C GLU A 170 -5.32 -16.65 11.73
N ALA A 171 -5.44 -17.97 11.48
CA ALA A 171 -4.73 -18.61 10.37
C ALA A 171 -5.12 -18.03 9.00
N LEU A 172 -6.38 -17.66 8.80
CA LEU A 172 -6.83 -17.01 7.56
C LEU A 172 -6.27 -15.59 7.43
N ALA A 173 -6.18 -14.84 8.53
CA ALA A 173 -5.54 -13.53 8.57
C ALA A 173 -4.04 -13.61 8.25
N ASP A 174 -3.34 -14.60 8.83
CA ASP A 174 -1.93 -14.86 8.54
C ASP A 174 -1.71 -15.21 7.07
N ILE A 175 -2.55 -16.09 6.51
CA ILE A 175 -2.49 -16.45 5.08
C ILE A 175 -2.72 -15.22 4.20
N ARG A 176 -3.72 -14.39 4.54
CA ARG A 176 -3.98 -13.14 3.83
C ARG A 176 -2.74 -12.26 3.82
N ASP A 177 -2.12 -12.05 4.98
CA ASP A 177 -0.97 -11.17 5.13
C ASP A 177 0.25 -11.71 4.37
N ILE A 178 0.45 -13.04 4.37
CA ILE A 178 1.45 -13.70 3.52
C ILE A 178 1.19 -13.40 2.04
N ILE A 179 -0.05 -13.60 1.56
CA ILE A 179 -0.42 -13.35 0.15
C ILE A 179 -0.15 -11.88 -0.23
N ILE A 180 -0.52 -10.94 0.65
CA ILE A 180 -0.26 -9.50 0.46
C ILE A 180 1.23 -9.22 0.36
N ASN A 181 2.03 -9.81 1.24
CA ASN A 181 3.49 -9.64 1.26
C ASN A 181 4.18 -10.19 -0.01
N TYR A 182 3.59 -11.20 -0.65
CA TYR A 182 4.05 -11.71 -1.95
C TYR A 182 3.55 -10.87 -3.14
N GLY A 183 2.95 -9.70 -2.88
CA GLY A 183 2.50 -8.76 -3.92
C GLY A 183 1.18 -9.16 -4.58
N ALA A 184 0.48 -10.15 -4.03
CA ALA A 184 -0.84 -10.53 -4.48
C ALA A 184 -1.93 -9.77 -3.70
N TYR A 185 -3.14 -9.74 -4.26
CA TYR A 185 -4.29 -9.08 -3.67
C TYR A 185 -5.38 -10.13 -3.38
N PRO A 186 -5.54 -10.57 -2.12
CA PRO A 186 -6.57 -11.53 -1.77
C PRO A 186 -7.95 -10.86 -1.72
N PHE A 187 -8.99 -11.57 -2.15
CA PHE A 187 -10.38 -11.16 -1.99
C PHE A 187 -11.23 -12.37 -1.61
N LEU A 188 -12.23 -12.14 -0.76
CA LEU A 188 -13.16 -13.18 -0.35
C LEU A 188 -14.09 -13.55 -1.51
N GLN A 189 -14.44 -14.84 -1.58
CA GLN A 189 -15.31 -15.41 -2.60
C GLN A 189 -16.26 -16.44 -1.98
N GLY A 190 -17.43 -16.59 -2.60
CA GLY A 190 -18.41 -17.62 -2.23
C GLY A 190 -18.87 -17.52 -0.78
N GLY A 191 -18.96 -18.67 -0.10
CA GLY A 191 -19.41 -18.76 1.28
C GLY A 191 -18.48 -18.12 2.32
N THR A 192 -17.24 -17.79 1.98
CA THR A 192 -16.35 -17.01 2.87
C THR A 192 -16.71 -15.53 2.88
N LEU A 193 -17.37 -15.03 1.82
CA LEU A 193 -17.88 -13.67 1.75
C LEU A 193 -19.27 -13.52 2.40
N LEU A 194 -20.04 -14.60 2.50
CA LEU A 194 -21.47 -14.63 2.92
C LEU A 194 -21.67 -15.16 4.34
#